data_AF-A0A6G3MJV3-F1
#
_entry.id   AF-A0A6G3MJV3-F1
#
_cell.length_a   1.000
_cell.length_b   1.000
_cell.length_c   1.000
_cell.angle_alpha   90.00
_cell.angle_beta   90.00
_cell.angle_gamma   90.00
#
_symmetry.space_group_name_H-M   'P 1'
#
loop_
_entity.id
_entity.type
_entity.pdbx_description
1 polymer ?
#
loop_
_entity_poly.entity_id
_entity_poly.type
_entity_poly.pdbx_seq_one_letter_code
_entity_poly.pdbx_strand_id
1 'polypeptide(L)'
;FLLNKDRKKTKILNKYDQSEQLEKERKVLSPEELALGAFMRESSKNKKELLDQSWNRNTKADEKNLPSWFKEYEDTHNIRTLPITKEEVEFYRQKQRELDSRPVKKVLEARARKKKKKIALLETTRAKAEKLLEGEGIQDIDKVAQAKSLYKKANKLIKNKPKKKLIVAKKYLSNGRRYSKPAGIKGPVKVVDRRMKKDKRNDKVGKKSKTRSKSKMRHRR
;
A
#
# COMPACT_ATOMS: atom_id res chain seq x y z
N PHE A 1 -16.83 7.76 54.07
CA PHE A 1 -16.38 8.24 52.74
C PHE A 1 -15.73 7.18 51.83
N LEU A 2 -15.31 6.00 52.33
CA LEU A 2 -14.61 4.97 51.52
C LEU A 2 -15.51 4.10 50.62
N LEU A 3 -16.77 3.84 51.02
CA LEU A 3 -17.70 2.93 50.31
C LEU A 3 -18.19 3.38 48.92
N ASN A 4 -17.96 4.65 48.56
CA ASN A 4 -18.35 5.20 47.25
C ASN A 4 -17.25 5.08 46.19
N LYS A 5 -16.01 4.81 46.60
CA LYS A 5 -14.88 4.62 45.68
C LYS A 5 -14.94 3.23 45.04
N ASP A 6 -15.31 2.21 45.82
CA ASP A 6 -15.43 0.83 45.34
C ASP A 6 -16.61 0.64 44.39
N ARG A 7 -17.76 1.27 44.66
CA ARG A 7 -18.91 1.28 43.73
C ARG A 7 -18.63 1.99 42.42
N LYS A 8 -17.78 3.04 42.42
CA LYS A 8 -17.32 3.69 41.19
C LYS A 8 -16.35 2.79 40.43
N LYS A 9 -15.42 2.12 41.12
CA LYS A 9 -14.45 1.20 40.53
C LYS A 9 -15.11 -0.03 39.90
N THR A 10 -16.10 -0.64 40.56
CA THR A 10 -16.86 -1.78 40.02
C THR A 10 -17.74 -1.39 38.83
N LYS A 11 -18.39 -0.21 38.86
CA LYS A 11 -19.11 0.32 37.69
C LYS A 11 -18.21 0.58 36.49
N ILE A 12 -16.98 1.05 36.74
CA ILE A 12 -15.99 1.27 35.69
C ILE A 12 -15.54 -0.07 35.09
N LEU A 13 -15.22 -1.06 35.94
CA LEU A 13 -14.83 -2.41 35.50
C LEU A 13 -15.92 -3.11 34.69
N ASN A 14 -17.19 -3.08 35.14
CA ASN A 14 -18.30 -3.64 34.37
C ASN A 14 -18.50 -2.95 33.01
N LYS A 15 -18.26 -1.65 32.93
CA LYS A 15 -18.34 -0.91 31.67
C LYS A 15 -17.23 -1.34 30.69
N TYR A 16 -16.04 -1.64 31.21
CA TYR A 16 -14.93 -2.15 30.39
C TYR A 16 -15.19 -3.58 29.89
N ASP A 17 -15.67 -4.49 30.74
CA ASP A 17 -16.02 -5.85 30.32
C ASP A 17 -17.14 -5.88 29.27
N GLN A 18 -18.18 -5.04 29.43
CA GLN A 18 -19.23 -4.87 28.42
C GLN A 18 -18.66 -4.32 27.10
N SER A 19 -17.71 -3.39 27.16
CA SER A 19 -17.09 -2.85 25.95
C SER A 19 -16.23 -3.87 25.22
N GLU A 20 -15.48 -4.72 25.94
CA GLU A 20 -14.71 -5.80 25.32
C GLU A 20 -15.60 -6.88 24.69
N GLN A 21 -16.71 -7.23 25.34
CA GLN A 21 -17.70 -8.15 24.77
C GLN A 21 -18.29 -7.58 23.47
N LEU A 22 -18.66 -6.30 23.47
CA LEU A 22 -19.14 -5.60 22.27
C LEU A 22 -18.07 -5.54 21.17
N GLU A 23 -16.79 -5.42 21.49
CA GLU A 23 -15.72 -5.47 20.49
C GLU A 23 -15.51 -6.87 19.90
N LYS A 24 -15.63 -7.92 20.72
CA LYS A 24 -15.55 -9.32 20.25
C LYS A 24 -16.71 -9.69 19.32
N GLU A 25 -17.86 -9.04 19.48
CA GLU A 25 -19.03 -9.23 18.61
C GLU A 25 -19.00 -8.41 17.31
N ARG A 26 -18.06 -7.46 17.16
CA ARG A 26 -17.93 -6.68 15.92
C ARG A 26 -17.44 -7.55 14.77
N LYS A 27 -18.38 -8.17 14.06
CA LYS A 27 -18.14 -8.84 12.78
C LYS A 27 -17.55 -7.85 11.78
N VAL A 28 -16.57 -8.30 11.00
CA VAL A 28 -16.03 -7.51 9.88
C VAL A 28 -17.06 -7.55 8.76
N LEU A 29 -17.70 -6.40 8.50
CA LEU A 29 -18.70 -6.30 7.45
C LEU A 29 -18.06 -6.38 6.06
N SER A 30 -18.78 -7.01 5.12
CA SER A 30 -18.44 -6.97 3.70
C SER A 30 -18.69 -5.56 3.11
N PRO A 31 -18.10 -5.19 1.96
CA PRO A 31 -18.39 -3.91 1.30
C PRO A 31 -19.86 -3.70 0.97
N GLU A 32 -20.59 -4.79 0.68
CA GLU A 32 -22.03 -4.76 0.40
C GLU A 32 -22.83 -4.50 1.68
N GLU A 33 -22.46 -5.14 2.78
CA GLU A 33 -23.05 -4.90 4.10
C GLU A 33 -22.74 -3.49 4.61
N LEU A 34 -21.55 -2.96 4.34
CA LEU A 34 -21.21 -1.56 4.66
C LEU A 34 -22.05 -0.57 3.85
N ALA A 35 -22.32 -0.88 2.59
CA ALA A 35 -23.21 -0.08 1.75
C ALA A 35 -24.66 -0.15 2.27
N LEU A 36 -25.16 -1.35 2.64
CA LEU A 36 -26.46 -1.52 3.31
C LEU A 36 -26.54 -0.72 4.61
N GLY A 37 -25.50 -0.80 5.44
CA GLY A 37 -25.45 -0.03 6.69
C GLY A 37 -25.48 1.48 6.45
N ALA A 38 -24.85 1.96 5.37
CA ALA A 38 -24.90 3.36 4.98
C ALA A 38 -26.29 3.77 4.48
N PHE A 39 -26.93 2.94 3.67
CA PHE A 39 -28.31 3.13 3.20
C PHE A 39 -29.32 3.15 4.36
N MET A 40 -29.17 2.23 5.34
CA MET A 40 -29.97 2.22 6.57
C MET A 40 -29.78 3.48 7.42
N ARG A 41 -28.56 4.02 7.45
CA ARG A 41 -28.22 5.20 8.24
C ARG A 41 -28.80 6.49 7.65
N GLU A 42 -28.96 6.55 6.33
CA GLU A 42 -29.42 7.75 5.64
C GLU A 42 -30.83 8.18 6.06
N SER A 43 -31.74 7.22 6.27
CA SER A 43 -33.12 7.53 6.67
C SER A 43 -33.77 6.40 7.45
N SER A 44 -34.64 6.75 8.40
CA SER A 44 -35.51 5.79 9.08
C SER A 44 -36.48 5.10 8.12
N LYS A 45 -36.83 5.74 6.98
CA LYS A 45 -37.67 5.13 5.94
C LYS A 45 -36.93 4.00 5.23
N ASN A 46 -35.69 4.23 4.82
CA ASN A 46 -34.83 3.23 4.19
C ASN A 46 -34.64 1.99 5.09
N LYS A 47 -34.51 2.21 6.41
CA LYS A 47 -34.48 1.12 7.38
C LYS A 47 -35.77 0.30 7.38
N LYS A 48 -36.95 0.95 7.35
CA LYS A 48 -38.24 0.25 7.29
C LYS A 48 -38.41 -0.51 5.98
N GLU A 49 -38.07 0.12 4.86
CA GLU A 49 -38.13 -0.50 3.55
C GLU A 49 -37.25 -1.76 3.46
N LEU A 50 -36.05 -1.73 4.04
CA LEU A 50 -35.21 -2.93 4.15
C LEU A 50 -35.82 -4.03 5.01
N LEU A 51 -36.53 -3.67 6.08
CA LEU A 51 -37.25 -4.64 6.90
C LEU A 51 -38.42 -5.25 6.12
N ASP A 52 -39.16 -4.45 5.37
CA ASP A 52 -40.26 -4.94 4.54
C ASP A 52 -39.73 -5.87 3.42
N GLN A 53 -38.62 -5.51 2.77
CA GLN A 53 -37.92 -6.34 1.78
C GLN A 53 -37.29 -7.61 2.36
N SER A 54 -37.04 -7.65 3.67
CA SER A 54 -36.51 -8.85 4.32
C SER A 54 -37.50 -10.01 4.23
N TRP A 55 -38.81 -9.71 4.18
CA TRP A 55 -39.88 -10.67 3.96
C TRP A 55 -40.08 -10.96 2.47
N ASN A 56 -39.72 -12.17 2.04
CA ASN A 56 -39.77 -12.58 0.64
C ASN A 56 -40.18 -14.05 0.50
N ARG A 57 -40.26 -14.54 -0.75
CA ARG A 57 -40.67 -15.93 -1.06
C ARG A 57 -39.91 -16.98 -0.27
N ASN A 58 -38.63 -16.73 0.04
CA ASN A 58 -37.72 -17.70 0.61
C ASN A 58 -37.42 -17.44 2.10
N THR A 59 -38.24 -16.67 2.83
CA THR A 59 -37.99 -16.42 4.27
C THR A 59 -38.33 -17.58 5.20
N LYS A 60 -39.26 -18.45 4.79
CA LYS A 60 -39.72 -19.59 5.61
C LYS A 60 -39.09 -20.92 5.17
N ALA A 61 -37.92 -20.88 4.52
CA ALA A 61 -37.22 -22.09 4.14
C ALA A 61 -36.55 -22.73 5.37
N ASP A 62 -36.77 -24.02 5.59
CA ASP A 62 -36.18 -24.75 6.72
C ASP A 62 -34.73 -25.14 6.39
N GLU A 63 -33.75 -24.40 6.90
CA GLU A 63 -32.33 -24.62 6.60
C GLU A 63 -31.63 -25.70 7.45
N LYS A 64 -32.31 -26.27 8.46
CA LYS A 64 -31.63 -27.00 9.56
C LYS A 64 -31.15 -28.42 9.19
N ASN A 65 -31.76 -29.09 8.21
CA ASN A 65 -31.49 -30.50 7.87
C ASN A 65 -31.29 -30.73 6.36
N LEU A 66 -30.69 -29.77 5.65
CA LEU A 66 -30.45 -29.87 4.21
C LEU A 66 -29.05 -30.43 3.91
N PRO A 67 -28.89 -31.30 2.91
CA PRO A 67 -27.58 -31.69 2.41
C PRO A 67 -26.74 -30.48 1.96
N SER A 68 -25.43 -30.51 2.18
CA SER A 68 -24.53 -29.39 1.85
C SER A 68 -24.56 -29.03 0.36
N TRP A 69 -24.66 -30.03 -0.53
CA TRP A 69 -24.74 -29.79 -1.97
C TRP A 69 -26.00 -29.02 -2.38
N PHE A 70 -27.12 -29.24 -1.68
CA PHE A 70 -28.37 -28.51 -1.94
C PHE A 70 -28.27 -27.08 -1.42
N LYS A 71 -27.65 -26.88 -0.24
CA LYS A 71 -27.45 -25.54 0.32
C LYS A 71 -26.54 -24.66 -0.55
N GLU A 72 -25.43 -25.21 -1.03
CA GLU A 72 -24.54 -24.49 -1.96
C GLU A 72 -25.25 -24.14 -3.27
N TYR A 73 -26.06 -25.06 -3.78
CA TYR A 73 -26.88 -24.81 -4.96
C TYR A 73 -27.93 -23.72 -4.70
N GLU A 74 -28.61 -23.76 -3.55
CA GLU A 74 -29.60 -22.75 -3.16
C GLU A 74 -28.97 -21.36 -2.99
N ASP A 75 -27.83 -21.25 -2.30
CA ASP A 75 -27.12 -19.98 -2.07
C ASP A 75 -26.75 -19.28 -3.39
N THR A 76 -26.43 -20.05 -4.44
CA THR A 76 -26.10 -19.49 -5.77
C THR A 76 -27.32 -18.99 -6.55
N HIS A 77 -28.51 -19.55 -6.30
CA HIS A 77 -29.74 -19.21 -7.04
C HIS A 77 -30.68 -18.29 -6.24
N ASN A 78 -30.56 -18.27 -4.92
CA ASN A 78 -31.35 -17.46 -4.00
C ASN A 78 -30.72 -16.07 -3.82
N ILE A 79 -30.43 -15.39 -4.92
CA ILE A 79 -29.82 -14.06 -4.91
C ILE A 79 -30.92 -12.99 -4.91
N ARG A 80 -30.96 -12.18 -3.85
CA ARG A 80 -31.88 -11.04 -3.73
C ARG A 80 -31.23 -9.78 -4.32
N THR A 81 -32.02 -8.98 -5.02
CA THR A 81 -31.61 -7.63 -5.44
C THR A 81 -31.77 -6.67 -4.27
N LEU A 82 -30.65 -6.21 -3.71
CA LEU A 82 -30.64 -5.20 -2.65
C LEU A 82 -30.88 -3.80 -3.23
N PRO A 83 -31.44 -2.85 -2.47
CA PRO A 83 -31.68 -1.46 -2.90
C PRO A 83 -30.37 -0.64 -2.84
N ILE A 84 -29.31 -1.17 -3.46
CA ILE A 84 -27.97 -0.57 -3.47
C ILE A 84 -27.41 -0.62 -4.87
N THR A 85 -26.74 0.46 -5.25
CA THR A 85 -26.07 0.53 -6.54
C THR A 85 -24.71 -0.17 -6.53
N LYS A 86 -24.30 -0.69 -7.68
CA LYS A 86 -22.95 -1.26 -7.85
C LYS A 86 -21.86 -0.22 -7.56
N GLU A 87 -22.15 1.05 -7.83
CA GLU A 87 -21.23 2.17 -7.62
C GLU A 87 -20.91 2.38 -6.13
N GLU A 88 -21.92 2.31 -5.26
CA GLU A 88 -21.73 2.41 -3.80
C GLU A 88 -20.90 1.24 -3.27
N VAL A 89 -21.20 0.02 -3.70
CA VAL A 89 -20.41 -1.17 -3.32
C VAL A 89 -18.95 -1.01 -3.79
N GLU A 90 -18.75 -0.51 -5.01
CA GLU A 90 -17.41 -0.26 -5.54
C GLU A 90 -16.67 0.85 -4.79
N PHE A 91 -17.37 1.85 -4.25
CA PHE A 91 -16.79 2.87 -3.39
C PHE A 91 -16.24 2.27 -2.10
N TYR A 92 -17.03 1.46 -1.39
CA TYR A 92 -16.57 0.78 -0.17
C TYR A 92 -15.46 -0.23 -0.45
N ARG A 93 -15.53 -0.96 -1.57
CA ARG A 93 -14.47 -1.87 -2.00
C ARG A 93 -13.15 -1.13 -2.30
N GLN A 94 -13.23 0.07 -2.88
CA GLN A 94 -12.04 0.91 -3.09
C GLN A 94 -11.46 1.40 -1.76
N LYS A 95 -12.31 1.82 -0.82
CA LYS A 95 -11.89 2.23 0.52
C LYS A 95 -11.18 1.10 1.27
N GLN A 96 -11.71 -0.12 1.22
CA GLN A 96 -11.06 -1.29 1.83
C GLN A 96 -9.71 -1.58 1.16
N ARG A 97 -9.65 -1.56 -0.17
CA ARG A 97 -8.38 -1.72 -0.91
C ARG A 97 -7.37 -0.63 -0.59
N GLU A 98 -7.79 0.60 -0.36
CA GLU A 98 -6.89 1.69 0.03
C GLU A 98 -6.22 1.39 1.37
N LEU A 99 -7.00 0.95 2.36
CA LEU A 99 -6.50 0.51 3.66
C LEU A 99 -5.53 -0.68 3.52
N ASP A 100 -5.92 -1.69 2.75
CA ASP A 100 -5.12 -2.91 2.55
C ASP A 100 -3.87 -2.68 1.71
N SER A 101 -3.89 -1.74 0.76
CA SER A 101 -2.77 -1.46 -0.15
C SER A 101 -1.52 -0.95 0.57
N ARG A 102 -1.69 -0.45 1.80
CA ARG A 102 -0.62 0.08 2.64
C ARG A 102 -0.69 -0.53 4.03
N PRO A 103 -0.48 -1.86 4.15
CA PRO A 103 -0.64 -2.50 5.44
C PRO A 103 0.43 -1.95 6.39
N VAL A 104 -0.01 -1.55 7.59
CA VAL A 104 0.82 -0.82 8.58
C VAL A 104 2.15 -1.52 8.81
N LYS A 105 2.14 -2.86 8.91
CA LYS A 105 3.34 -3.70 9.01
C LYS A 105 4.34 -3.47 7.86
N LYS A 106 3.89 -3.46 6.60
CA LYS A 106 4.76 -3.23 5.44
C LYS A 106 5.25 -1.80 5.35
N VAL A 107 4.45 -0.82 5.79
CA VAL A 107 4.87 0.58 5.88
C VAL A 107 5.99 0.74 6.91
N LEU A 108 5.83 0.14 8.10
CA LEU A 108 6.85 0.12 9.15
C LEU A 108 8.12 -0.61 8.70
N GLU A 109 7.97 -1.79 8.09
CA GLU A 109 9.09 -2.56 7.54
C GLU A 109 9.85 -1.76 6.46
N ALA A 110 9.14 -1.04 5.58
CA ALA A 110 9.75 -0.17 4.58
C ALA A 110 10.48 1.04 5.21
N ARG A 111 9.91 1.64 6.26
CA ARG A 111 10.57 2.71 7.05
C ARG A 111 11.83 2.19 7.73
N ALA A 112 11.77 1.03 8.38
CA ALA A 112 12.91 0.38 9.03
C ALA A 112 14.03 0.05 8.02
N ARG A 113 13.69 -0.52 6.85
CA ARG A 113 14.65 -0.75 5.76
C ARG A 113 15.33 0.54 5.29
N LYS A 114 14.57 1.64 5.16
CA LYS A 114 15.14 2.95 4.79
C LYS A 114 16.06 3.49 5.89
N LYS A 115 15.69 3.36 7.17
CA LYS A 115 16.53 3.74 8.31
C LYS A 115 17.83 2.93 8.34
N LYS A 116 17.76 1.59 8.23
CA LYS A 116 18.92 0.69 8.17
C LYS A 116 19.89 1.07 7.05
N LYS A 117 19.39 1.39 5.85
CA LYS A 117 20.24 1.83 4.73
C LYS A 117 20.95 3.16 5.00
N LYS A 118 20.31 4.10 5.70
CA LYS A 118 20.93 5.37 6.07
C LYS A 118 22.03 5.18 7.12
N ILE A 119 21.74 4.38 8.15
CA ILE A 119 22.69 4.05 9.22
C ILE A 119 23.92 3.35 8.64
N ALA A 120 23.72 2.28 7.85
CA ALA A 120 24.81 1.55 7.23
C ALA A 120 25.70 2.45 6.34
N LEU A 121 25.11 3.42 5.62
CA LEU A 121 25.89 4.36 4.83
C LEU A 121 26.74 5.28 5.73
N LEU A 122 26.18 5.78 6.84
CA LEU A 122 26.90 6.62 7.79
C LEU A 122 28.04 5.85 8.47
N GLU A 123 27.80 4.60 8.89
CA GLU A 123 28.81 3.71 9.46
C GLU A 123 29.96 3.47 8.48
N THR A 124 29.66 3.11 7.22
CA THR A 124 30.73 2.92 6.21
C THR A 124 31.49 4.21 5.92
N THR A 125 30.86 5.38 6.03
CA THR A 125 31.54 6.66 5.82
C THR A 125 32.38 7.07 7.02
N ARG A 126 31.93 6.73 8.23
CA ARG A 126 32.68 6.92 9.46
C ARG A 126 33.95 6.05 9.45
N ALA A 127 33.81 4.76 9.15
CA ALA A 127 34.95 3.85 9.04
C ALA A 127 35.96 4.29 7.95
N LYS A 128 35.49 4.90 6.86
CA LYS A 128 36.39 5.49 5.84
C LYS A 128 37.07 6.77 6.31
N ALA A 129 36.38 7.59 7.10
CA ALA A 129 36.97 8.79 7.68
C ALA A 129 38.05 8.40 8.70
N GLU A 130 37.78 7.46 9.60
CA GLU A 130 38.74 6.92 10.57
C GLU A 130 40.02 6.42 9.88
N LYS A 131 39.87 5.59 8.84
CA LYS A 131 41.02 5.13 8.02
C LYS A 131 41.82 6.25 7.34
N LEU A 132 41.18 7.37 6.97
CA LEU A 132 41.89 8.52 6.40
C LEU A 132 42.65 9.31 7.45
N LEU A 133 42.18 9.29 8.71
CA LEU A 133 42.91 9.91 9.82
C LEU A 133 44.16 9.09 10.18
N GLU A 134 44.05 7.77 10.17
CA GLU A 134 45.14 6.83 10.46
C GLU A 134 46.23 6.78 9.36
N GLY A 135 45.93 7.23 8.14
CA GLY A 135 46.89 7.22 7.03
C GLY A 135 48.06 8.18 7.25
N GLU A 136 49.27 7.64 7.31
CA GLU A 136 50.53 8.40 7.37
C GLU A 136 50.90 8.95 5.98
N GLY A 137 51.45 10.16 5.91
CA GLY A 137 51.93 10.80 4.67
C GLY A 137 51.03 11.90 4.07
N ILE A 138 49.90 12.24 4.70
CA ILE A 138 49.04 13.38 4.32
C ILE A 138 49.05 14.42 5.44
N GLN A 139 49.06 15.71 5.10
CA GLN A 139 48.91 16.81 6.07
C GLN A 139 47.55 16.75 6.77
N ASP A 140 47.49 17.07 8.06
CA ASP A 140 46.25 16.94 8.84
C ASP A 140 45.11 17.84 8.34
N ILE A 141 45.46 19.01 7.77
CA ILE A 141 44.51 19.93 7.13
C ILE A 141 43.79 19.24 5.96
N ASP A 142 44.54 18.51 5.12
CA ASP A 142 44.01 17.80 3.97
C ASP A 142 43.18 16.58 4.39
N LYS A 143 43.57 15.87 5.46
CA LYS A 143 42.77 14.77 6.03
C LYS A 143 41.39 15.27 6.46
N VAL A 144 41.32 16.41 7.14
CA VAL A 144 40.05 17.02 7.57
C VAL A 144 39.21 17.44 6.37
N ALA A 145 39.82 18.04 5.34
CA ALA A 145 39.12 18.42 4.11
C ALA A 145 38.55 17.19 3.37
N GLN A 146 39.32 16.10 3.29
CA GLN A 146 38.90 14.84 2.67
C GLN A 146 37.77 14.18 3.46
N ALA A 147 37.85 14.13 4.79
CA ALA A 147 36.80 13.62 5.67
C ALA A 147 35.49 14.42 5.51
N LYS A 148 35.56 15.76 5.51
CA LYS A 148 34.41 16.63 5.22
C LYS A 148 33.80 16.32 3.86
N SER A 149 34.63 16.05 2.84
CA SER A 149 34.16 15.68 1.50
C SER A 149 33.41 14.33 1.48
N LEU A 150 33.84 13.35 2.29
CA LEU A 150 33.18 12.04 2.42
C LEU A 150 31.79 12.19 3.02
N TYR A 151 31.65 12.93 4.11
CA TYR A 151 30.35 13.21 4.73
C TYR A 151 29.43 14.00 3.80
N LYS A 152 29.96 14.97 3.03
CA LYS A 152 29.19 15.70 2.00
C LYS A 152 28.68 14.76 0.90
N LYS A 153 29.51 13.81 0.45
CA LYS A 153 29.11 12.78 -0.53
C LYS A 153 28.05 11.84 0.05
N ALA A 154 28.20 11.39 1.29
CA ALA A 154 27.24 10.54 1.99
C ALA A 154 25.87 11.22 2.12
N ASN A 155 25.84 12.46 2.60
CA ASN A 155 24.62 13.25 2.73
C ASN A 155 23.93 13.49 1.38
N LYS A 156 24.71 13.70 0.30
CA LYS A 156 24.15 13.82 -1.05
C LYS A 156 23.46 12.53 -1.51
N LEU A 157 24.03 11.36 -1.20
CA LEU A 157 23.43 10.05 -1.52
C LEU A 157 22.17 9.76 -0.69
N ILE A 158 22.13 10.19 0.58
CA ILE A 158 20.95 10.06 1.45
C ILE A 158 19.79 10.91 0.92
N LYS A 159 20.07 12.18 0.58
CA LYS A 159 19.05 13.12 0.08
C LYS A 159 18.58 12.75 -1.31
N ASN A 160 19.52 12.51 -2.23
CA ASN A 160 19.24 12.33 -3.65
C ASN A 160 19.94 11.08 -4.19
N LYS A 161 19.16 10.06 -4.56
CA LYS A 161 19.68 8.94 -5.34
C LYS A 161 20.08 9.45 -6.73
N PRO A 162 21.32 9.20 -7.20
CA PRO A 162 21.75 9.66 -8.51
C PRO A 162 20.86 9.02 -9.58
N LYS A 163 20.18 9.86 -10.36
CA LYS A 163 19.40 9.41 -11.52
C LYS A 163 20.37 8.91 -12.59
N LYS A 164 20.04 7.79 -13.24
CA LYS A 164 20.84 7.27 -14.35
C LYS A 164 20.79 8.28 -15.50
N LYS A 165 21.95 8.74 -15.97
CA LYS A 165 22.01 9.59 -17.18
C LYS A 165 21.65 8.75 -18.40
N LEU A 166 20.77 9.27 -19.25
CA LEU A 166 20.34 8.60 -20.46
C LEU A 166 21.31 8.96 -21.59
N ILE A 167 21.89 7.95 -22.22
CA ILE A 167 22.75 8.13 -23.39
C ILE A 167 22.11 7.41 -24.56
N VAL A 168 22.07 8.07 -25.71
CA VAL A 168 21.61 7.44 -26.95
C VAL A 168 22.74 6.59 -27.51
N ALA A 169 22.46 5.31 -27.73
CA ALA A 169 23.34 4.41 -28.45
C ALA A 169 23.61 4.96 -29.87
N LYS A 170 24.87 5.24 -30.19
CA LYS A 170 25.32 5.59 -31.54
C LYS A 170 26.48 4.68 -31.94
N LYS A 171 26.56 4.33 -33.23
CA LYS A 171 27.51 3.35 -33.78
C LYS A 171 28.98 3.68 -33.48
N TYR A 172 29.35 4.96 -33.38
CA TYR A 172 30.71 5.39 -33.06
C TYR A 172 31.02 5.44 -31.56
N LEU A 173 30.02 5.27 -30.67
CA LEU A 173 30.22 5.14 -29.22
C LEU A 173 30.37 3.68 -28.77
N SER A 174 30.18 2.71 -29.66
CA SER A 174 30.41 1.29 -29.37
C SER A 174 31.85 0.91 -29.70
N ASN A 175 32.72 0.91 -28.69
CA ASN A 175 34.04 0.30 -28.79
C ASN A 175 33.88 -1.23 -28.58
N GLY A 176 33.26 -1.92 -29.55
CA GLY A 176 32.96 -3.35 -29.50
C GLY A 176 31.59 -3.71 -28.90
N ARG A 177 31.49 -4.83 -28.16
CA ARG A 177 30.22 -5.42 -27.65
C ARG A 177 29.51 -4.56 -26.58
N ARG A 178 30.16 -3.53 -26.02
CA ARG A 178 29.61 -2.66 -24.96
C ARG A 178 29.74 -1.19 -25.35
N TYR A 179 28.69 -0.41 -25.09
CA TYR A 179 28.72 1.03 -25.26
C TYR A 179 29.63 1.67 -24.21
N SER A 180 30.66 2.38 -24.66
CA SER A 180 31.53 3.14 -23.76
C SER A 180 30.83 4.44 -23.34
N LYS A 181 31.20 4.93 -22.16
CA LYS A 181 30.71 6.23 -21.69
C LYS A 181 31.44 7.32 -22.50
N PRO A 182 30.73 8.28 -23.10
CA PRO A 182 31.37 9.42 -23.72
C PRO A 182 32.11 10.26 -22.66
N ALA A 183 33.11 11.00 -23.12
CA ALA A 183 33.90 11.90 -22.28
C ALA A 183 33.00 12.85 -21.47
N GLY A 184 33.37 13.10 -20.21
CA GLY A 184 32.63 14.00 -19.30
C GLY A 184 31.44 13.38 -18.55
N ILE A 185 30.95 12.19 -18.94
CA ILE A 185 29.81 11.56 -18.26
C ILE A 185 30.28 10.60 -17.15
N LYS A 186 30.35 11.13 -15.92
CA LYS A 186 30.59 10.35 -14.70
C LYS A 186 29.28 9.81 -14.09
N GLY A 187 29.32 8.60 -13.54
CA GLY A 187 28.22 7.97 -12.79
C GLY A 187 27.46 6.86 -13.55
N PRO A 188 26.33 6.37 -12.99
CA PRO A 188 25.54 5.30 -13.60
C PRO A 188 24.82 5.81 -14.84
N VAL A 189 25.00 5.10 -15.95
CA VAL A 189 24.45 5.45 -17.25
C VAL A 189 23.42 4.38 -17.65
N LYS A 190 22.35 4.81 -18.32
CA LYS A 190 21.44 3.92 -19.05
C LYS A 190 21.53 4.25 -20.53
N VAL A 191 22.12 3.32 -21.28
CA VAL A 191 22.15 3.40 -22.73
C VAL A 191 20.75 3.05 -23.26
N VAL A 192 20.25 3.86 -24.18
CA VAL A 192 18.94 3.71 -24.81
C VAL A 192 19.12 3.77 -26.32
N ASP A 193 18.51 2.83 -27.02
CA ASP A 193 18.44 2.83 -28.48
C ASP A 193 16.98 3.05 -28.97
N ARG A 194 16.80 3.32 -30.27
CA ARG A 194 15.49 3.57 -30.91
C ARG A 194 14.52 2.41 -30.67
N ARG A 195 14.96 1.16 -30.80
CA ARG A 195 14.14 -0.03 -30.51
C ARG A 195 13.68 -0.05 -29.06
N MET A 196 14.61 0.13 -28.12
CA MET A 196 14.32 0.20 -26.68
C MET A 196 13.36 1.35 -26.30
N LYS A 197 13.37 2.46 -27.06
CA LYS A 197 12.39 3.55 -26.90
C LYS A 197 11.00 3.11 -27.38
N LYS A 198 10.91 2.40 -28.50
CA LYS A 198 9.66 1.87 -29.06
C LYS A 198 9.03 0.83 -28.12
N ASP A 199 9.81 -0.13 -27.64
CA ASP A 199 9.34 -1.20 -26.76
C ASP A 199 8.75 -0.64 -25.46
N LYS A 200 9.48 0.27 -24.79
CA LYS A 200 8.97 0.92 -23.56
C LYS A 200 7.75 1.81 -23.80
N ARG A 201 7.63 2.41 -24.99
CA ARG A 201 6.44 3.19 -25.35
C ARG A 201 5.25 2.25 -25.43
N ASN A 202 5.39 1.13 -26.12
CA ASN A 202 4.34 0.12 -26.25
C ASN A 202 3.95 -0.46 -24.87
N ASP A 203 4.92 -0.80 -24.02
CA ASP A 203 4.65 -1.25 -22.64
C ASP A 203 3.84 -0.22 -21.84
N LYS A 204 4.17 1.06 -21.98
CA LYS A 204 3.48 2.14 -21.27
C LYS A 204 2.06 2.33 -21.80
N VAL A 205 1.86 2.23 -23.12
CA VAL A 205 0.54 2.30 -23.74
C VAL A 205 -0.29 1.10 -23.35
N GLY A 206 0.25 -0.12 -23.40
CA GLY A 206 -0.43 -1.36 -23.00
C GLY A 206 -0.84 -1.38 -21.53
N LYS A 207 -0.02 -0.82 -20.63
CA LYS A 207 -0.40 -0.66 -19.21
C LYS A 207 -1.54 0.35 -19.03
N LYS A 208 -1.52 1.46 -19.78
CA LYS A 208 -2.59 2.47 -19.76
C LYS A 208 -3.88 1.98 -20.39
N SER A 209 -3.82 1.15 -21.43
CA SER A 209 -5.02 0.58 -22.05
C SER A 209 -5.67 -0.45 -21.14
N LYS A 210 -4.89 -1.28 -20.43
CA LYS A 210 -5.41 -2.21 -19.40
C LYS A 210 -6.10 -1.51 -18.22
N THR A 211 -5.63 -0.33 -17.82
CA THR A 211 -6.33 0.46 -16.80
C THR A 211 -7.59 1.13 -17.35
N ARG A 212 -7.57 1.59 -18.61
CA ARG A 212 -8.75 2.18 -19.28
C ARG A 212 -9.83 1.15 -19.63
N SER A 213 -9.49 -0.07 -20.04
CA SER A 213 -10.47 -1.13 -20.32
C SER A 213 -11.19 -1.56 -19.04
N LYS A 214 -10.47 -1.66 -17.91
CA LYS A 214 -11.09 -1.85 -16.59
C LYS A 214 -12.03 -0.72 -16.18
N SER A 215 -11.75 0.53 -16.57
CA SER A 215 -12.63 1.67 -16.30
C SER A 215 -13.86 1.70 -17.22
N LYS A 216 -13.72 1.40 -18.52
CA LYS A 216 -14.87 1.34 -19.46
C LYS A 216 -15.82 0.17 -19.19
N MET A 217 -15.30 -0.97 -18.73
CA MET A 217 -16.12 -2.13 -18.37
C MET A 217 -16.96 -1.88 -17.09
N ARG A 218 -16.55 -0.93 -16.24
CA ARG A 218 -17.28 -0.52 -15.03
C ARG A 218 -18.48 0.39 -15.32
N HIS A 219 -18.47 1.15 -16.41
CA HIS A 219 -19.59 2.04 -16.79
C HIS A 219 -20.61 1.42 -17.76
N ARG A 220 -20.42 0.17 -18.20
CA ARG A 220 -21.31 -0.52 -19.14
C ARG A 220 -22.24 -1.55 -18.45
N ARG A 221 -22.44 -1.47 -17.14
CA ARG A 221 -23.17 -2.47 -16.35
C ARG A 221 -23.97 -1.87 -15.21
#